data_AF-A0A520VQZ9-F1
#
_entry.id   AF-A0A520VQZ9-F1
#
_cell.length_a   1.000
_cell.length_b   1.000
_cell.length_c   1.000
_cell.angle_alpha   90.00
_cell.angle_beta   90.00
_cell.angle_gamma   90.00
#
_symmetry.space_group_name_H-M   'P 1'
#
loop_
_entity.id
_entity.type
_entity.pdbx_description
1 polymer ?
#
loop_
_entity_poly.entity_id
_entity_poly.type
_entity_poly.pdbx_seq_one_letter_code
_entity_poly.pdbx_strand_id
1 'polypeptide(L)'
;MVLLSCMQAYADTYYCTQTAKVLIEPNNKVKKYYKFDDIYKLTIHKKENTLIFASLEDLNATKDVSEFTISLISQSDEQIFARFQTKELLTDMKINFYPSASVDSKLVRTISNETYTFVEYFQCTKEEKY
;
A
#
# COMPACT_ATOMS: atom_id res chain seq x y z
N MET A 1 -39.72 15.11 4.81
CA MET A 1 -38.95 13.95 5.30
C MET A 1 -37.54 14.07 4.76
N VAL A 2 -36.62 14.64 5.53
CA VAL A 2 -35.23 14.83 5.12
C VAL A 2 -34.52 13.51 5.40
N LEU A 3 -34.27 12.72 4.35
CA LEU A 3 -33.36 11.57 4.43
C LEU A 3 -31.95 12.13 4.59
N LEU A 4 -31.47 12.25 5.84
CA LEU A 4 -30.04 12.33 6.10
C LEU A 4 -29.45 10.97 5.74
N SER A 5 -28.97 10.85 4.50
CA SER A 5 -28.04 9.79 4.13
C SER A 5 -26.74 10.06 4.90
N CYS A 6 -26.60 9.48 6.10
CA CYS A 6 -25.31 9.43 6.78
C CYS A 6 -24.35 8.69 5.84
N MET A 7 -23.49 9.44 5.14
CA MET A 7 -22.44 8.89 4.29
C MET A 7 -21.49 8.08 5.18
N GLN A 8 -21.67 6.76 5.21
CA GLN A 8 -20.74 5.86 5.91
C GLN A 8 -19.42 5.86 5.15
N ALA A 9 -18.34 6.23 5.85
CA ALA A 9 -16.99 5.91 5.40
C ALA A 9 -16.79 4.40 5.55
N TYR A 10 -16.30 3.74 4.51
CA TYR A 10 -16.01 2.31 4.51
C TYR A 10 -14.50 2.12 4.46
N ALA A 11 -14.00 1.15 5.23
CA ALA A 11 -12.61 0.74 5.20
C ALA A 11 -12.53 -0.69 4.68
N ASP A 12 -11.79 -0.89 3.58
CA ASP A 12 -11.37 -2.21 3.13
C ASP A 12 -10.02 -2.53 3.77
N THR A 13 -9.89 -3.71 4.36
CA THR A 13 -8.62 -4.20 4.90
C THR A 13 -8.11 -5.35 4.03
N TYR A 14 -6.80 -5.42 3.84
CA TYR A 14 -6.12 -6.53 3.16
C TYR A 14 -4.90 -6.98 3.95
N TYR A 15 -4.65 -8.28 3.97
CA TYR A 15 -3.41 -8.89 4.47
C TYR A 15 -2.49 -9.18 3.29
N CYS A 16 -1.36 -8.49 3.23
CA CYS A 16 -0.42 -8.46 2.13
C CYS A 16 0.88 -9.17 2.50
N THR A 17 1.17 -10.29 1.83
CA THR A 17 2.45 -11.01 2.00
C THR A 17 3.44 -10.58 0.93
N GLN A 18 4.67 -10.26 1.31
CA GLN A 18 5.70 -9.88 0.34
C GLN A 18 6.18 -11.11 -0.45
N THR A 19 6.15 -11.01 -1.77
CA THR A 19 6.49 -12.12 -2.68
C THR A 19 7.86 -11.93 -3.35
N ALA A 20 8.24 -10.69 -3.60
CA ALA A 20 9.51 -10.34 -4.23
C ALA A 20 9.98 -8.94 -3.81
N LYS A 21 11.29 -8.73 -3.81
CA LYS A 21 11.94 -7.42 -3.68
C LYS A 21 13.03 -7.27 -4.72
N VAL A 22 13.07 -6.13 -5.36
CA VAL A 22 14.05 -5.77 -6.38
C VAL A 22 14.80 -4.54 -5.90
N LEU A 23 16.12 -4.62 -5.83
CA LEU A 23 17.00 -3.48 -5.60
C LEU A 23 17.58 -3.05 -6.95
N ILE A 24 17.42 -1.76 -7.26
CA ILE A 24 18.04 -1.08 -8.39
C ILE A 24 19.11 -0.14 -7.82
N GLU A 25 20.36 -0.41 -8.15
CA GLU A 25 21.53 0.41 -7.78
C GLU A 25 21.72 1.58 -8.77
N PRO A 26 22.48 2.64 -8.41
CA PRO A 26 22.70 3.82 -9.27
C PRO A 26 23.28 3.52 -10.65
N ASN A 27 24.00 2.40 -10.77
CA ASN A 27 24.62 1.93 -12.00
C ASN A 27 23.70 1.02 -12.83
N ASN A 28 22.39 1.02 -12.55
CA ASN A 28 21.37 0.15 -13.15
C ASN A 28 21.60 -1.36 -12.91
N LYS A 29 22.43 -1.76 -11.94
CA LYS A 29 22.49 -3.16 -11.52
C LYS A 29 21.22 -3.51 -10.75
N VAL A 30 20.64 -4.65 -11.12
CA VAL A 30 19.38 -5.15 -10.55
C VAL A 30 19.67 -6.41 -9.73
N LYS A 31 19.30 -6.38 -8.45
CA LYS A 31 19.33 -7.55 -7.55
C LYS A 31 17.92 -7.95 -7.19
N LYS A 32 17.58 -9.23 -7.34
CA LYS A 32 16.25 -9.77 -7.02
C LYS A 32 16.34 -10.67 -5.79
N TYR A 33 15.39 -10.49 -4.89
CA TYR A 33 15.25 -11.24 -3.65
C TYR A 33 13.86 -11.86 -3.61
N TYR A 34 13.79 -13.10 -3.15
CA TYR A 34 12.57 -13.90 -3.07
C TYR A 34 12.49 -14.54 -1.68
N LYS A 35 11.27 -14.86 -1.25
CA LYS A 35 10.91 -15.38 0.08
C LYS A 35 11.02 -14.32 1.18
N PHE A 36 9.87 -13.92 1.70
CA PHE A 36 9.73 -13.01 2.82
C PHE A 36 8.64 -13.58 3.72
N ASP A 37 8.89 -13.58 5.02
CA ASP A 37 7.89 -13.98 6.01
C ASP A 37 7.09 -12.77 6.51
N ASP A 38 7.36 -11.58 5.96
CA ASP A 38 6.74 -10.31 6.32
C ASP A 38 5.30 -10.21 5.80
N ILE A 39 4.39 -9.97 6.75
CA ILE A 39 2.97 -9.76 6.48
C ILE A 39 2.65 -8.30 6.81
N TYR A 40 1.97 -7.64 5.89
CA TYR A 40 1.55 -6.26 6.02
C TYR A 40 0.02 -6.17 6.06
N LYS A 41 -0.51 -5.25 6.85
CA LYS A 41 -1.93 -4.90 6.84
C LYS A 41 -2.14 -3.60 6.06
N LEU A 42 -2.81 -3.70 4.93
CA LEU A 42 -3.22 -2.56 4.11
C LEU A 42 -4.66 -2.18 4.46
N THR A 43 -4.88 -0.99 5.01
CA THR A 43 -6.22 -0.46 5.26
C THR A 43 -6.49 0.69 4.30
N ILE A 44 -7.60 0.64 3.56
CA ILE A 44 -7.98 1.66 2.58
C ILE A 44 -9.31 2.28 3.01
N HIS A 45 -9.28 3.53 3.46
CA HIS A 45 -10.44 4.31 3.84
C HIS A 45 -11.00 5.04 2.63
N LYS A 46 -12.26 4.74 2.31
CA LYS A 46 -13.01 5.32 1.21
C LYS A 46 -14.23 6.07 1.73
N LYS A 47 -14.55 7.18 1.06
CA LYS A 47 -15.86 7.83 1.13
C LYS A 47 -16.41 7.83 -0.28
N GLU A 48 -17.46 7.05 -0.49
CA GLU A 48 -18.00 6.77 -1.83
C GLU A 48 -16.89 6.19 -2.73
N ASN A 49 -16.71 6.71 -3.94
CA ASN A 49 -15.66 6.31 -4.88
C ASN A 49 -14.32 7.03 -4.65
N THR A 50 -14.21 7.87 -3.60
CA THR A 50 -12.99 8.65 -3.32
C THR A 50 -12.21 8.00 -2.19
N LEU A 51 -10.95 7.64 -2.45
CA LEU A 51 -10.00 7.26 -1.41
C LEU A 51 -9.65 8.49 -0.57
N ILE A 52 -9.87 8.39 0.74
CA ILE A 52 -9.55 9.46 1.69
C ILE A 52 -8.12 9.27 2.20
N PHE A 53 -7.80 8.03 2.57
CA PHE A 53 -6.55 7.68 3.22
C PHE A 53 -6.32 6.17 3.07
N ALA A 54 -5.06 5.74 3.11
CA ALA A 54 -4.74 4.35 3.34
C ALA A 54 -3.57 4.23 4.32
N SER A 55 -3.38 3.06 4.92
CA SER A 55 -2.22 2.76 5.76
C SER A 55 -1.68 1.39 5.38
N LEU A 56 -0.36 1.23 5.49
CA LEU A 56 0.31 -0.05 5.33
C LEU A 56 1.15 -0.30 6.58
N GLU A 57 0.70 -1.23 7.41
CA GLU A 57 1.32 -1.59 8.68
C GLU A 57 2.11 -2.89 8.53
N ASP A 58 3.33 -2.95 9.04
CA ASP A 58 4.11 -4.20 9.11
C ASP A 58 3.70 -4.96 10.39
N LEU A 59 3.08 -6.13 10.24
CA LEU A 59 2.58 -6.92 11.36
C LEU A 59 3.69 -7.70 12.09
N ASN A 60 4.85 -7.88 11.47
CA ASN A 60 5.99 -8.57 12.06
C ASN A 60 6.94 -7.62 12.81
N ALA A 61 6.88 -6.31 12.51
CA ALA A 61 7.67 -5.31 13.18
C ALA A 61 7.15 -5.05 14.61
N THR A 62 7.88 -5.50 15.63
CA THR A 62 7.53 -5.26 17.04
C THR A 62 7.50 -3.77 17.48
N LYS A 63 7.87 -2.78 16.64
CA LYS A 63 8.08 -1.40 17.13
C LYS A 63 8.00 -0.21 16.17
N ASP A 64 7.62 -0.35 14.90
CA ASP A 64 7.50 0.83 14.01
C ASP A 64 6.18 0.81 13.23
N VAL A 65 5.12 1.26 13.90
CA VAL A 65 3.95 1.80 13.18
C VAL A 65 4.40 3.14 12.61
N SER A 66 5.05 3.11 11.45
CA SER A 66 5.27 4.32 10.70
C SER A 66 3.90 4.83 10.24
N GLU A 67 3.33 5.80 10.96
CA GLU A 67 2.12 6.49 10.53
C GLU A 67 2.48 7.36 9.32
N PHE A 68 2.24 6.83 8.12
CA PHE A 68 2.46 7.58 6.89
C PHE A 68 1.23 8.44 6.58
N THR A 69 1.43 9.72 6.28
CA THR A 69 0.37 10.50 5.62
C THR A 69 0.39 10.17 4.13
N ILE A 70 -0.71 9.59 3.64
CA ILE A 70 -0.89 9.31 2.22
C ILE A 70 -1.48 10.53 1.53
N SER A 71 -0.79 10.99 0.49
CA SER A 71 -1.40 11.83 -0.53
C SER A 71 -1.86 10.91 -1.67
N LEU A 72 -3.18 10.78 -1.86
CA LEU A 72 -3.73 10.16 -3.05
C LEU A 72 -3.28 11.00 -4.26
N ILE A 73 -2.60 10.38 -5.22
CA ILE A 73 -2.21 11.07 -6.45
C ILE A 73 -3.27 10.83 -7.53
N SER A 74 -3.75 9.59 -7.66
CA SER A 74 -4.83 9.24 -8.60
C SER A 74 -5.48 7.92 -8.22
N GLN A 75 -6.74 7.76 -8.60
CA GLN A 75 -7.53 6.54 -8.42
C GLN A 75 -8.34 6.25 -9.67
N SER A 76 -8.38 4.97 -10.06
CA SER A 76 -9.37 4.40 -10.97
C SER A 76 -10.05 3.20 -10.30
N ASP A 77 -11.05 2.62 -10.95
CA ASP A 77 -11.69 1.39 -10.49
C ASP A 77 -10.72 0.19 -10.46
N GLU A 78 -9.62 0.26 -11.21
CA GLU A 78 -8.64 -0.81 -11.37
C GLU A 78 -7.35 -0.59 -10.56
N GLN A 79 -7.07 0.66 -10.15
CA GLN A 79 -5.79 1.00 -9.56
C GLN A 79 -5.88 2.18 -8.59
N ILE A 80 -5.19 2.05 -7.46
CA ILE A 80 -4.94 3.15 -6.53
C ILE A 80 -3.45 3.51 -6.61
N PHE A 81 -3.16 4.79 -6.87
CA PHE A 81 -1.81 5.36 -6.82
C PHE A 81 -1.68 6.37 -5.68
N ALA A 82 -0.78 6.05 -4.74
CA ALA A 82 -0.54 6.83 -3.54
C ALA A 82 0.95 7.16 -3.41
N ARG A 83 1.28 8.39 -3.02
CA ARG A 83 2.64 8.74 -2.57
C ARG A 83 2.63 9.00 -1.08
N PHE A 84 3.66 8.47 -0.45
CA PHE A 84 3.92 8.50 0.96
C PHE A 84 5.10 9.45 1.14
N GLN A 85 4.86 10.54 1.87
CA GLN A 85 5.92 11.42 2.33
C GLN A 85 5.94 11.31 3.85
N THR A 86 7.00 10.72 4.41
CA THR A 86 7.23 10.84 5.84
C THR A 86 7.83 12.23 6.09
N LYS A 87 7.48 12.85 7.21
CA LYS A 87 8.11 14.12 7.60
C LYS A 87 9.59 13.96 7.98
N GLU A 88 10.03 12.73 8.26
CA GLU A 88 11.35 12.44 8.85
C GLU A 88 12.32 11.70 7.92
N LEU A 89 11.85 11.02 6.86
CA LEU A 89 12.72 10.31 5.92
C LEU A 89 12.67 10.98 4.54
N LEU A 90 13.84 11.29 3.98
CA LEU A 90 14.04 11.75 2.59
C LEU A 90 13.77 10.63 1.56
N THR A 91 12.81 9.76 1.84
CA THR A 91 12.53 8.57 1.05
C THR A 91 11.17 8.73 0.39
N ASP A 92 11.18 8.88 -0.93
CA ASP A 92 9.95 8.92 -1.70
C ASP A 92 9.42 7.49 -1.83
N MET A 93 8.25 7.25 -1.24
CA MET A 93 7.55 5.97 -1.38
C MET A 93 6.30 6.15 -2.23
N LYS A 94 6.12 5.23 -3.19
CA LYS A 94 4.96 5.14 -4.08
C LYS A 94 4.33 3.77 -3.92
N ILE A 95 3.01 3.72 -3.86
CA ILE A 95 2.26 2.47 -3.84
C ILE A 95 1.30 2.45 -5.03
N ASN A 96 1.30 1.31 -5.71
CA ASN A 96 0.29 0.94 -6.70
C ASN A 96 -0.46 -0.28 -6.17
N PHE A 97 -1.75 -0.13 -5.92
CA PHE A 97 -2.60 -1.23 -5.48
C PHE A 97 -3.63 -1.57 -6.55
N TYR A 98 -3.76 -2.85 -6.85
CA TYR A 98 -4.65 -3.42 -7.87
C TYR A 98 -5.65 -4.33 -7.15
N PRO A 99 -6.83 -3.81 -6.77
CA PRO A 99 -7.85 -4.61 -6.11
C PRO A 99 -8.41 -5.65 -7.08
N SER A 100 -8.71 -6.84 -6.56
CA SER A 100 -9.40 -7.91 -7.30
C SER A 100 -10.47 -8.54 -6.42
N ALA A 101 -11.61 -8.88 -7.03
CA ALA A 101 -12.72 -9.55 -6.37
C ALA A 101 -12.68 -11.09 -6.52
N SER A 102 -11.86 -11.62 -7.43
CA SER A 102 -11.84 -13.04 -7.82
C SER A 102 -10.53 -13.77 -7.50
N VAL A 103 -9.46 -13.03 -7.24
CA VAL A 103 -8.13 -13.53 -6.89
C VAL A 103 -7.47 -12.59 -5.90
N ASP A 104 -6.30 -12.96 -5.36
CA ASP A 104 -5.52 -12.05 -4.52
C ASP A 104 -5.22 -10.73 -5.26
N SER A 105 -5.46 -9.63 -4.54
CA SER A 105 -5.10 -8.29 -4.98
C SER A 105 -3.58 -8.14 -5.02
N LYS A 106 -3.07 -7.21 -5.82
CA LYS A 106 -1.63 -6.97 -5.94
C LYS A 106 -1.26 -5.61 -5.39
N LEU A 107 -0.17 -5.56 -4.64
CA LEU A 107 0.43 -4.31 -4.19
C LEU A 107 1.85 -4.22 -4.75
N VAL A 108 2.23 -3.04 -5.24
CA VAL A 108 3.62 -2.74 -5.60
C VAL A 108 4.03 -1.49 -4.83
N ARG A 109 5.04 -1.64 -3.96
CA ARG A 109 5.64 -0.55 -3.20
C ARG A 109 6.99 -0.22 -3.81
N THR A 110 7.18 1.03 -4.21
CA THR A 110 8.46 1.54 -4.67
C THR A 110 8.98 2.52 -3.63
N ILE A 111 10.19 2.30 -3.15
CA ILE A 111 10.87 3.13 -2.16
C ILE A 111 12.14 3.64 -2.81
N SER A 112 12.28 4.95 -2.98
CA SER A 112 13.47 5.55 -3.58
C SER A 112 14.08 6.57 -2.65
N ASN A 113 15.40 6.54 -2.52
CA ASN A 113 16.20 7.66 -2.03
C ASN A 113 17.22 8.07 -3.12
N GLU A 114 18.16 8.94 -2.76
CA GLU A 114 19.19 9.44 -3.67
C GLU A 114 20.12 8.35 -4.21
N THR A 115 20.22 7.20 -3.53
CA THR A 115 21.21 6.16 -3.82
C THR A 115 20.58 4.86 -4.33
N TYR A 116 19.37 4.52 -3.92
CA TYR A 116 18.78 3.22 -4.22
C TYR A 116 17.29 3.33 -4.48
N THR A 117 16.80 2.49 -5.39
CA THR A 117 15.37 2.24 -5.56
C THR A 117 15.08 0.78 -5.22
N PHE A 118 14.17 0.58 -4.28
CA PHE A 118 13.56 -0.72 -4.00
C PHE A 118 12.19 -0.79 -4.64
N VAL A 119 11.87 -1.94 -5.25
CA VAL A 119 10.53 -2.28 -5.74
C VAL A 119 10.12 -3.60 -5.08
N GLU A 120 9.06 -3.55 -4.29
CA GLU A 120 8.54 -4.68 -3.52
C GLU A 120 7.15 -5.05 -4.04
N TYR A 121 6.89 -6.35 -4.15
CA TYR A 121 5.68 -6.92 -4.70
C TYR A 121 4.97 -7.73 -3.63
N PHE A 122 3.67 -7.55 -3.48
CA PHE A 122 2.86 -8.26 -2.49
C PHE A 122 1.62 -8.87 -3.12
N GLN A 123 1.22 -10.01 -2.56
CA GLN A 123 -0.09 -10.61 -2.75
C GLN A 123 -0.95 -10.30 -1.54
N CYS A 124 -2.13 -9.74 -1.79
CA CYS A 124 -3.00 -9.18 -0.77
C CYS A 124 -4.37 -9.86 -0.78
N THR A 125 -4.73 -10.51 0.30
CA THR A 125 -6.04 -11.13 0.49
C THR A 125 -6.94 -10.18 1.26
N LYS A 126 -8.17 -9.95 0.79
CA LYS A 126 -9.12 -9.06 1.45
C LYS A 126 -9.60 -9.69 2.75
N GLU A 127 -9.65 -8.91 3.82
CA GLU A 127 -10.30 -9.31 5.07
C GLU A 127 -11.82 -9.37 4.83
N GLU A 128 -12.41 -10.56 4.91
CA GLU A 128 -13.86 -10.72 4.88
C GLU A 128 -14.44 -10.37 6.26
N LYS A 129 -15.35 -9.40 6.31
CA LYS A 129 -16.13 -9.14 7.51
C LYS A 129 -17.25 -10.16 7.58
N TYR A 130 -17.14 -11.10 8.52
CA TYR A 130 -18.21 -12.02 8.90
C TYR A 130 -19.31 -11.31 9.70
#